data_AF-A0A957V0B9-F1
#
_entry.id   AF-A0A957V0B9-F1
#
_cell.length_a   1.000
_cell.length_b   1.000
_cell.length_c   1.000
_cell.angle_alpha   90.00
_cell.angle_beta   90.00
_cell.angle_gamma   90.00
#
_symmetry.space_group_name_H-M   'P 1'
#
loop_
_entity.id
_entity.type
_entity.pdbx_description
1 polymer ?
#
loop_
_entity_poly.entity_id
_entity_poly.type
_entity_poly.pdbx_seq_one_letter_code
_entity_poly.pdbx_strand_id
1 'polypeptide(L)'
;CGTIVEPLLSEQWWVKMEPLARPALAAVANGDIQIVPQRFERIYNQWLENIRDWCISRQLWWGHRIPVWYGPDGAAFAGRSESEARDRAIAHYGRDVELRQDPDVLDTWFSSGLWPFSTLGWPEKTQDLATYYPTSVLETGYDIIFFWVARMIMLGL
;
A
#
# COMPACT_ATOMS: atom_id res chain seq x y z
N CYS A 1 1.76 0.53 22.14
CA CYS A 1 1.25 0.58 23.54
C CYS A 1 2.23 0.02 24.58
N GLY A 2 3.43 -0.48 24.21
CA GLY A 2 4.42 -0.99 25.18
C GLY A 2 4.12 -2.40 25.71
N THR A 3 3.00 -3.00 25.30
CA THR A 3 2.67 -4.40 25.61
C THR A 3 3.49 -5.35 24.74
N ILE A 4 3.81 -6.52 25.29
CA ILE A 4 4.48 -7.60 24.56
C ILE A 4 3.55 -8.10 23.45
N VAL A 5 4.10 -8.27 22.24
CA VAL A 5 3.37 -8.78 21.08
C VAL A 5 3.31 -10.30 21.14
N GLU A 6 2.12 -10.86 21.00
CA GLU A 6 1.90 -12.30 20.84
C GLU A 6 1.77 -12.64 19.34
N PRO A 7 2.60 -13.55 18.80
CA PRO A 7 2.43 -14.05 17.45
C PRO A 7 1.24 -15.02 17.37
N LEU A 8 0.29 -14.73 16.48
CA LEU A 8 -0.87 -15.58 16.21
C LEU A 8 -1.04 -15.80 14.71
N LEU A 9 -1.51 -16.99 14.33
CA LEU A 9 -1.93 -17.26 12.95
C LEU A 9 -3.33 -16.69 12.76
N SER A 10 -3.47 -15.82 11.76
CA SER A 10 -4.73 -15.17 11.39
C SER A 10 -4.75 -14.96 9.88
N GLU A 11 -5.93 -15.05 9.29
CA GLU A 11 -6.17 -14.66 7.90
C GLU A 11 -6.09 -13.14 7.80
N GLN A 12 -5.25 -12.65 6.89
CA GLN A 12 -4.93 -11.23 6.74
C GLN A 12 -4.68 -10.91 5.27
N TRP A 13 -4.73 -9.63 4.91
CA TRP A 13 -4.41 -9.14 3.58
C TRP A 13 -2.92 -8.82 3.47
N TRP A 14 -2.27 -9.41 2.46
CA TRP A 14 -0.85 -9.27 2.21
C TRP A 14 -0.58 -8.72 0.81
N VAL A 15 0.41 -7.84 0.71
CA VAL A 15 0.97 -7.37 -0.56
C VAL A 15 2.29 -8.09 -0.79
N LYS A 16 2.43 -8.72 -1.97
CA LYS A 16 3.67 -9.34 -2.39
C LYS A 16 4.71 -8.28 -2.69
N MET A 17 5.75 -8.19 -1.85
CA MET A 17 6.66 -7.03 -1.86
C MET A 17 7.83 -7.17 -2.83
N GLU A 18 8.30 -8.39 -3.06
CA GLU A 18 9.43 -8.65 -3.97
C GLU A 18 9.31 -7.97 -5.35
N PRO A 19 8.19 -8.06 -6.09
CA PRO A 19 8.07 -7.41 -7.40
C PRO A 19 8.05 -5.87 -7.31
N LEU A 20 7.67 -5.29 -6.16
CA LEU A 20 7.66 -3.85 -5.94
C LEU A 20 9.04 -3.33 -5.49
N ALA A 21 9.77 -4.12 -4.72
CA ALA A 21 11.08 -3.74 -4.21
C ALA A 21 12.17 -3.72 -5.30
N ARG A 22 12.09 -4.60 -6.29
CA ARG A 22 13.05 -4.66 -7.41
C ARG A 22 13.16 -3.34 -8.20
N PRO A 23 12.07 -2.74 -8.72
CA PRO A 23 12.16 -1.46 -9.43
C PRO A 23 12.60 -0.32 -8.49
N ALA A 24 12.19 -0.35 -7.22
CA ALA A 24 12.61 0.65 -6.24
C ALA A 24 14.13 0.63 -5.97
N LEU A 25 14.72 -0.57 -5.82
CA LEU A 25 16.17 -0.76 -5.74
C LEU A 25 16.87 -0.27 -7.01
N ALA A 26 16.32 -0.58 -8.19
CA ALA A 26 16.89 -0.18 -9.46
C ALA A 26 16.88 1.36 -9.64
N ALA A 27 15.82 2.04 -9.24
CA ALA A 27 15.72 3.50 -9.35
C ALA A 27 16.80 4.22 -8.52
N VAL A 28 17.13 3.70 -7.33
CA VAL A 28 18.24 4.23 -6.53
C VAL A 28 19.59 3.88 -7.15
N ALA A 29 19.78 2.63 -7.57
CA ALA A 29 21.03 2.16 -8.16
C ALA A 29 21.39 2.87 -9.49
N ASN A 30 20.38 3.22 -10.30
CA ASN A 30 20.55 3.95 -11.56
C ASN A 30 20.73 5.46 -11.35
N GLY A 31 20.45 5.97 -10.14
CA GLY A 31 20.52 7.39 -9.82
C GLY A 31 19.27 8.20 -10.20
N ASP A 32 18.18 7.54 -10.61
CA ASP A 32 16.87 8.18 -10.83
C ASP A 32 16.34 8.79 -9.52
N ILE A 33 16.65 8.14 -8.40
CA ILE A 33 16.39 8.63 -7.04
C ILE A 33 17.70 8.70 -6.28
N GLN A 34 17.99 9.85 -5.68
CA GLN A 34 19.20 10.07 -4.90
C GLN A 34 18.88 10.20 -3.41
N ILE A 35 19.50 9.36 -2.58
CA ILE A 35 19.35 9.41 -1.12
C ILE A 35 20.47 10.26 -0.52
N VAL A 36 20.09 11.33 0.17
CA VAL A 36 21.02 12.25 0.84
C VAL A 36 20.73 12.27 2.35
N PRO A 37 21.73 12.09 3.23
CA PRO A 37 23.12 11.71 2.96
C PRO A 37 23.29 10.28 2.41
N GLN A 38 24.27 10.09 1.52
CA GLN A 38 24.51 8.82 0.80
C GLN A 38 24.69 7.58 1.69
N ARG A 39 25.17 7.74 2.93
CA ARG A 39 25.29 6.63 3.88
C ARG A 39 23.97 5.88 4.15
N PHE A 40 22.82 6.54 3.96
CA PHE A 40 21.50 5.94 4.17
C PHE A 40 21.06 5.06 3.00
N GLU A 41 21.71 5.15 1.84
CA GLU A 41 21.46 4.27 0.69
C GLU A 41 21.72 2.81 1.05
N ARG A 42 22.80 2.52 1.78
CA ARG A 42 23.09 1.17 2.26
C ARG A 42 22.00 0.62 3.18
N ILE A 43 21.44 1.48 4.04
CA ILE A 43 20.35 1.10 4.96
C ILE A 43 19.09 0.80 4.15
N TYR A 44 18.75 1.66 3.19
CA TYR A 44 17.64 1.45 2.28
C TYR A 44 17.76 0.13 1.51
N ASN A 45 18.92 -0.11 0.86
CA ASN A 45 19.16 -1.34 0.08
C ASN A 45 19.03 -2.60 0.94
N GLN A 46 19.69 -2.62 2.11
CA GLN A 46 19.64 -3.76 3.03
C GLN A 46 18.20 -4.12 3.44
N TRP A 47 17.35 -3.11 3.65
CA TRP A 47 15.95 -3.33 4.00
C TRP A 47 15.13 -3.89 2.83
N LEU A 48 15.30 -3.35 1.62
CA LEU A 48 14.54 -3.78 0.44
C LEU A 48 14.99 -5.16 -0.07
N GLU A 49 16.28 -5.48 0.01
CA GLU A 49 16.83 -6.79 -0.35
C GLU A 49 16.27 -7.93 0.51
N ASN A 50 15.94 -7.63 1.77
CA ASN A 50 15.41 -8.60 2.75
C ASN A 50 13.91 -8.40 3.04
N ILE A 51 13.21 -7.66 2.18
CA ILE A 51 11.81 -7.32 2.41
C ILE A 51 10.94 -8.58 2.40
N ARG A 52 9.99 -8.64 3.33
CA ARG A 52 8.94 -9.66 3.35
C ARG A 52 7.63 -9.07 2.87
N ASP A 53 6.72 -9.96 2.48
CA ASP A 53 5.36 -9.57 2.14
C ASP A 53 4.73 -8.76 3.28
N TRP A 54 3.99 -7.73 2.90
CA TRP A 54 3.51 -6.73 3.84
C TRP A 54 2.05 -7.01 4.18
N CYS A 55 1.79 -7.30 5.46
CA CYS A 55 0.44 -7.36 5.99
C CYS A 55 -0.14 -5.93 6.03
N ILE A 56 -1.15 -5.67 5.21
CA ILE A 56 -1.80 -4.36 5.07
C ILE A 56 -3.11 -4.24 5.85
N SER A 57 -3.68 -5.34 6.34
CA SER A 57 -4.90 -5.32 7.15
C SER A 57 -4.61 -5.06 8.63
N ARG A 58 -5.49 -4.30 9.28
CA ARG A 58 -5.41 -3.95 10.70
C ARG A 58 -6.79 -4.05 11.33
N GLN A 59 -6.86 -4.70 12.48
CA GLN A 59 -8.07 -4.79 13.31
C GLN A 59 -8.20 -3.53 14.18
N LEU A 60 -8.26 -2.38 13.53
CA LEU A 60 -8.35 -1.06 14.16
C LEU A 60 -9.65 -0.37 13.72
N TRP A 61 -10.08 0.60 14.53
CA TRP A 61 -11.29 1.38 14.25
C TRP A 61 -11.00 2.58 13.34
N TRP A 62 -9.74 3.03 13.31
CA TRP A 62 -9.31 4.18 12.52
C TRP A 62 -8.47 3.74 11.33
N GLY A 63 -8.94 4.08 10.14
CA GLY A 63 -8.25 3.83 8.88
C GLY A 63 -9.24 3.72 7.73
N HIS A 64 -8.72 3.56 6.52
CA HIS A 64 -9.54 3.31 5.34
C HIS A 64 -10.01 1.85 5.38
N ARG A 65 -11.32 1.60 5.37
CA ARG A 65 -11.83 0.22 5.31
C ARG A 65 -11.32 -0.48 4.06
N ILE A 66 -10.95 -1.75 4.22
CA ILE A 66 -10.49 -2.55 3.09
C ILE A 66 -11.64 -2.68 2.08
N PRO A 67 -11.38 -2.38 0.79
CA PRO A 67 -12.42 -2.40 -0.24
C PRO A 67 -12.63 -3.84 -0.76
N VAL A 68 -12.96 -4.74 0.16
CA VAL A 68 -13.28 -6.14 -0.11
C VAL A 68 -14.59 -6.50 0.58
N TRP A 69 -15.44 -7.24 -0.12
CA TRP A 69 -16.73 -7.72 0.36
C TRP A 69 -16.80 -9.23 0.30
N TYR A 70 -17.39 -9.85 1.31
CA TYR A 70 -17.60 -11.28 1.39
C TYR A 70 -19.02 -11.65 1.02
N GLY A 71 -19.16 -12.66 0.17
CA GLY A 71 -20.43 -13.31 -0.12
C GLY A 71 -20.85 -14.31 0.97
N PRO A 72 -22.03 -14.93 0.83
CA PRO A 72 -22.62 -15.79 1.86
C PRO A 72 -21.84 -17.08 2.14
N ASP A 73 -20.97 -17.51 1.23
CA ASP A 73 -20.09 -18.68 1.37
C ASP A 73 -18.63 -18.30 1.75
N GLY A 74 -18.37 -17.01 2.02
CA GLY A 74 -17.05 -16.50 2.36
C GLY A 74 -16.17 -16.13 1.16
N ALA A 75 -16.65 -16.21 -0.08
CA ALA A 75 -15.88 -15.74 -1.23
C ALA A 75 -15.64 -14.21 -1.15
N ALA A 76 -14.41 -13.79 -1.44
CA ALA A 76 -13.97 -12.39 -1.34
C ALA A 76 -14.00 -11.68 -2.69
N PHE A 77 -14.61 -10.50 -2.74
CA PHE A 77 -14.74 -9.65 -3.92
C PHE A 77 -14.15 -8.27 -3.64
N ALA A 78 -12.97 -7.98 -4.19
CA ALA A 78 -12.40 -6.64 -4.16
C ALA A 78 -13.09 -5.73 -5.18
N GLY A 79 -13.28 -4.45 -4.89
CA GLY A 79 -13.86 -3.48 -5.83
C GLY A 79 -13.61 -2.04 -5.39
N ARG A 80 -13.50 -1.08 -6.33
CA ARG A 80 -13.33 0.35 -5.98
C ARG A 80 -14.57 0.94 -5.32
N SER A 81 -15.71 0.27 -5.47
CA SER A 81 -16.97 0.56 -4.81
C SER A 81 -17.71 -0.73 -4.50
N GLU A 82 -18.71 -0.65 -3.61
CA GLU A 82 -19.61 -1.77 -3.33
C GLU A 82 -20.37 -2.22 -4.58
N SER A 83 -20.74 -1.30 -5.46
CA SER A 83 -21.39 -1.65 -6.74
C SER A 83 -20.49 -2.52 -7.61
N GLU A 84 -19.21 -2.18 -7.73
CA GLU A 84 -18.26 -2.98 -8.51
C GLU A 84 -18.05 -4.37 -7.90
N ALA A 85 -17.98 -4.46 -6.57
CA ALA A 85 -17.90 -5.74 -5.88
C ALA A 85 -19.18 -6.57 -6.07
N ARG A 86 -20.35 -5.94 -6.07
CA ARG A 86 -21.65 -6.57 -6.31
C ARG A 86 -21.76 -7.12 -7.74
N ASP A 87 -21.33 -6.37 -8.74
CA ASP A 87 -21.32 -6.83 -10.14
C ASP A 87 -20.44 -8.08 -10.30
N ARG A 88 -19.26 -8.10 -9.63
CA ARG A 88 -18.37 -9.27 -9.59
C ARG A 88 -19.02 -10.45 -8.87
N ALA A 89 -19.72 -10.21 -7.76
CA ALA A 89 -20.44 -11.25 -7.04
C ALA A 89 -21.59 -11.83 -7.87
N ILE A 90 -22.37 -10.99 -8.57
CA ILE A 90 -23.44 -11.44 -9.47
C ILE A 90 -22.86 -12.31 -10.59
N ALA A 91 -21.74 -11.92 -11.18
CA ALA A 91 -21.07 -12.72 -12.21
C ALA A 91 -20.59 -14.08 -11.66
N HIS A 92 -20.20 -14.14 -10.38
CA HIS A 92 -19.76 -15.37 -9.72
C HIS A 92 -20.93 -16.30 -9.35
N TYR A 93 -22.00 -15.77 -8.75
CA TYR A 93 -23.13 -16.58 -8.25
C TYR A 93 -24.29 -16.73 -9.23
N GLY A 94 -24.31 -15.97 -10.33
CA GLY A 94 -25.42 -15.90 -11.29
C GLY A 94 -26.68 -15.21 -10.75
N ARG A 95 -26.60 -14.60 -9.57
CA ARG A 95 -27.70 -13.87 -8.91
C ARG A 95 -27.15 -12.85 -7.94
N ASP A 96 -28.02 -11.93 -7.55
CA ASP A 96 -27.73 -10.99 -6.48
C ASP A 96 -27.71 -11.69 -5.11
N VAL A 97 -26.74 -11.32 -4.28
CA VAL A 97 -26.52 -11.88 -2.95
C VAL A 97 -26.16 -10.76 -1.98
N GLU A 98 -26.44 -10.97 -0.69
CA GLU A 98 -25.99 -10.06 0.35
C GLU A 98 -24.46 -10.10 0.46
N LEU A 99 -23.85 -8.92 0.52
CA LEU A 99 -22.41 -8.74 0.64
C LEU A 99 -22.08 -8.05 1.96
N ARG A 100 -21.06 -8.54 2.66
CA ARG A 100 -20.55 -7.93 3.89
C ARG A 100 -19.14 -7.42 3.67
N GLN A 101 -18.93 -6.11 3.78
CA GLN A 101 -17.59 -5.53 3.67
C GLN A 101 -16.68 -6.02 4.82
N ASP A 102 -15.43 -6.29 4.50
CA ASP A 102 -14.37 -6.61 5.46
C ASP A 102 -14.32 -5.57 6.60
N PRO A 103 -14.36 -5.99 7.88
CA PRO A 103 -14.31 -5.06 9.00
C PRO A 103 -12.93 -4.40 9.19
N ASP A 104 -11.87 -4.96 8.61
CA ASP A 104 -10.52 -4.44 8.77
C ASP A 104 -10.30 -3.12 8.03
N VAL A 105 -9.30 -2.37 8.52
CA VAL A 105 -8.80 -1.16 7.89
C VAL A 105 -7.39 -1.36 7.35
N LEU A 106 -7.03 -0.53 6.38
CA LEU A 106 -5.69 -0.49 5.81
C LEU A 106 -4.69 0.11 6.81
N ASP A 107 -3.48 -0.44 6.81
CA ASP A 107 -2.31 0.11 7.49
C ASP A 107 -2.09 1.59 7.12
N THR A 108 -1.82 2.44 8.10
CA THR A 108 -1.58 3.88 7.86
C THR A 108 -0.46 4.10 6.85
N TRP A 109 0.58 3.26 6.87
CA TRP A 109 1.68 3.34 5.90
C TRP A 109 1.25 3.06 4.46
N PHE A 110 0.10 2.39 4.25
CA PHE A 110 -0.50 2.19 2.93
C PHE A 110 -0.95 3.50 2.33
N SER A 111 -1.77 4.28 3.03
CA SER A 111 -2.21 5.58 2.51
C SER A 111 -1.09 6.62 2.51
N SER A 112 -0.21 6.61 3.52
CA SER A 112 0.94 7.53 3.56
C SER A 112 1.91 7.31 2.40
N GLY A 113 2.08 6.07 1.94
CA GLY A 113 2.91 5.75 0.77
C GLY A 113 2.36 6.32 -0.55
N LEU A 114 1.08 6.70 -0.60
CA LEU A 114 0.46 7.31 -1.79
C LEU A 114 0.64 8.83 -1.85
N TRP A 115 1.21 9.44 -0.81
CA TRP A 115 1.32 10.90 -0.66
C TRP A 115 1.84 11.64 -1.91
N PRO A 116 2.89 11.16 -2.64
CA PRO A 116 3.52 11.92 -3.73
C PRO A 116 2.60 12.27 -4.89
N PHE A 117 1.53 11.49 -5.08
CA PHE A 117 0.61 11.65 -6.19
C PHE A 117 -0.84 11.84 -5.72
N SER A 118 -1.24 11.30 -4.55
CA SER A 118 -2.60 11.49 -4.03
C SER A 118 -2.91 12.96 -3.68
N THR A 119 -1.89 13.70 -3.23
CA THR A 119 -2.01 15.15 -2.96
C THR A 119 -2.18 15.99 -4.23
N LEU A 120 -1.82 15.43 -5.38
CA LEU A 120 -1.94 16.08 -6.69
C LEU A 120 -3.23 15.69 -7.41
N GLY A 121 -4.14 14.95 -6.77
CA GLY A 121 -5.44 14.58 -7.31
C GLY A 121 -5.50 13.21 -7.98
N TRP A 122 -4.43 12.40 -7.88
CA TRP A 122 -4.52 10.98 -8.21
C TRP A 122 -5.63 10.32 -7.34
N PRO A 123 -6.48 9.43 -7.89
CA PRO A 123 -6.33 8.71 -9.16
C PRO A 123 -6.79 9.45 -10.42
N GLU A 124 -7.28 10.68 -10.32
CA GLU A 124 -7.69 11.47 -11.47
C GLU A 124 -6.48 12.02 -12.24
N LYS A 125 -6.64 12.20 -13.55
CA LYS A 125 -5.60 12.76 -14.44
C LYS A 125 -5.63 14.29 -14.41
N THR A 126 -5.32 14.87 -13.26
CA THR A 126 -5.33 16.32 -13.05
C THR A 126 -4.14 17.01 -13.72
N GLN A 127 -4.26 18.32 -13.95
CA GLN A 127 -3.16 19.14 -14.43
C GLN A 127 -1.99 19.18 -13.44
N ASP A 128 -2.28 19.22 -12.13
CA ASP A 128 -1.26 19.26 -11.08
C ASP A 128 -0.44 17.96 -11.06
N LEU A 129 -1.09 16.79 -11.18
CA LEU A 129 -0.39 15.52 -11.28
C LEU A 129 0.54 15.48 -12.49
N ALA A 130 0.08 15.96 -13.66
CA ALA A 130 0.89 16.00 -14.87
C ALA A 130 2.05 17.02 -14.80
N THR A 131 1.92 18.07 -13.99
CA THR A 131 2.91 19.15 -13.91
C THR A 131 3.96 18.92 -12.83
N TYR A 132 3.55 18.36 -11.67
CA TYR A 132 4.38 18.32 -10.47
C TYR A 132 4.84 16.91 -10.06
N TYR A 133 4.38 15.85 -10.73
CA TYR A 133 4.87 14.49 -10.53
C TYR A 133 5.77 14.05 -11.70
N PRO A 134 6.96 13.48 -11.45
CA PRO A 134 7.58 13.20 -10.15
C PRO A 134 8.08 14.47 -9.43
N THR A 135 8.08 14.44 -8.10
CA THR A 135 8.58 15.54 -7.26
C THR A 135 10.12 15.60 -7.25
N SER A 136 10.69 16.79 -6.95
CA SER A 136 12.14 16.99 -7.02
C SER A 136 12.91 16.62 -5.74
N VAL A 137 12.34 16.90 -4.56
CA VAL A 137 13.01 16.70 -3.26
C VAL A 137 11.98 16.27 -2.21
N LEU A 138 12.34 15.27 -1.40
CA LEU A 138 11.63 14.88 -0.19
C LEU A 138 12.56 15.07 1.01
N GLU A 139 12.18 15.93 1.95
CA GLU A 139 12.88 16.10 3.22
C GLU A 139 12.19 15.30 4.32
N THR A 140 12.93 14.46 5.04
CA THR A 140 12.39 13.70 6.17
C THR A 140 13.48 13.17 7.12
N GLY A 141 13.06 12.66 8.27
CA GLY A 141 13.91 11.95 9.22
C GLY A 141 14.32 10.56 8.72
N TYR A 142 15.52 10.12 9.06
CA TYR A 142 16.05 8.81 8.64
C TYR A 142 15.30 7.63 9.25
N ASP A 143 14.57 7.86 10.35
CA ASP A 143 13.84 6.85 11.13
C ASP A 143 12.66 6.23 10.35
N ILE A 144 12.12 6.95 9.35
CA ILE A 144 11.01 6.49 8.52
C ILE A 144 11.41 6.21 7.06
N ILE A 145 12.71 6.10 6.77
CA ILE A 145 13.18 5.76 5.41
C ILE A 145 12.59 4.43 4.91
N PHE A 146 12.45 3.45 5.79
CA PHE A 146 11.88 2.15 5.45
C PHE A 146 10.35 2.16 5.43
N PHE A 147 9.73 2.76 6.45
CA PHE A 147 8.27 2.72 6.61
C PHE A 147 7.54 3.64 5.64
N TRP A 148 8.16 4.77 5.26
CA TRP A 148 7.52 5.79 4.44
C TRP A 148 8.22 5.99 3.10
N VAL A 149 9.50 6.38 3.10
CA VAL A 149 10.21 6.72 1.85
C VAL A 149 10.22 5.55 0.88
N ALA A 150 10.60 4.36 1.35
CA ALA A 150 10.58 3.15 0.51
C ALA A 150 9.17 2.83 -0.01
N ARG A 151 8.12 3.02 0.79
CA ARG A 151 6.73 2.79 0.37
C ARG A 151 6.31 3.78 -0.73
N MET A 152 6.69 5.04 -0.61
CA MET A 152 6.45 6.05 -1.64
C MET A 152 7.14 5.72 -2.96
N ILE A 153 8.39 5.26 -2.90
CA ILE A 153 9.13 4.83 -4.11
C ILE A 153 8.44 3.61 -4.73
N MET A 154 8.16 2.56 -3.95
CA MET A 154 7.55 1.34 -4.46
C MET A 154 6.15 1.52 -5.05
N LEU A 155 5.36 2.45 -4.50
CA LEU A 155 3.98 2.70 -4.96
C LEU A 155 3.89 3.76 -6.07
N GLY A 156 4.95 4.54 -6.27
CA GLY A 156 5.02 5.58 -7.30
C GLY A 156 5.64 5.12 -8.63
N LEU A 157 6.34 3.99 -8.64
CA LEU A 157 6.94 3.37 -9.83
C LEU A 157 5.98 2.38 -10.49
#